data_AF-A0A256WIF7-F1
#
_entry.id   AF-A0A256WIF7-F1
#
_cell.length_a   1.000
_cell.length_b   1.000
_cell.length_c   1.000
_cell.angle_alpha   90.00
_cell.angle_beta   90.00
_cell.angle_gamma   90.00
#
_symmetry.space_group_name_H-M   'P 1'
#
loop_
_entity.id
_entity.type
_entity.pdbx_description
1 polymer ?
#
loop_
_entity_poly.entity_id
_entity_poly.type
_entity_poly.pdbx_seq_one_letter_code
_entity_poly.pdbx_strand_id
1 'polypeptide(L)'
;DPEAVPISEETFHTIQTSLRELFMDIDDKDAVAQANAARGKHKKLDIAVKALKAITTEMKSLARKYSSADEAEKEKIKDDLKAKTAKKKELESLVAKLEKDVV
;
A
#
# COMPACT_ATOMS: atom_id res chain seq x y z
N ASP A 1 27.08 -20.42 5.94
CA ASP A 1 26.02 -20.25 4.94
C ASP A 1 24.69 -20.46 5.67
N PRO A 2 23.96 -19.41 6.08
CA PRO A 2 22.69 -19.61 6.76
C PRO A 2 21.63 -19.95 5.69
N GLU A 3 21.33 -21.25 5.57
CA GLU A 3 20.22 -21.75 4.76
C GLU A 3 18.95 -21.01 5.14
N ALA A 4 18.34 -20.35 4.15
CA ALA A 4 17.04 -19.72 4.30
C ALA A 4 16.03 -20.83 4.64
N VAL A 5 15.61 -20.90 5.90
CA VAL A 5 14.60 -21.84 6.36
C VAL A 5 13.32 -21.58 5.54
N PRO A 6 12.84 -22.55 4.74
CA PRO A 6 11.65 -22.36 3.95
C PRO A 6 10.46 -22.20 4.89
N ILE A 7 9.82 -21.03 4.83
CA ILE A 7 8.53 -20.79 5.47
C ILE A 7 7.57 -21.91 5.07
N SER A 8 7.00 -22.60 6.06
CA SER A 8 6.08 -23.72 5.81
C SER A 8 4.91 -23.25 4.95
N GLU A 9 4.40 -24.13 4.08
CA GLU A 9 3.24 -23.80 3.23
C GLU A 9 2.04 -23.33 4.06
N GLU A 10 1.88 -23.86 5.27
CA GLU A 10 0.86 -23.43 6.22
C GLU A 10 1.05 -21.97 6.64
N THR A 11 2.29 -21.55 6.93
CA THR A 11 2.62 -20.14 7.23
C THR A 11 2.37 -19.24 6.03
N PHE A 12 2.70 -19.70 4.82
CA PHE A 12 2.41 -18.98 3.59
C PHE A 12 0.90 -18.83 3.37
N HIS A 13 0.13 -19.89 3.63
CA HIS A 13 -1.33 -19.88 3.48
C HIS A 13 -2.02 -19.02 4.53
N THR A 14 -1.56 -19.01 5.79
CA THR A 14 -2.09 -18.14 6.84
C THR A 14 -1.78 -16.68 6.54
N ILE A 15 -0.57 -16.35 6.09
CA ILE A 15 -0.22 -15.00 5.64
C ILE A 15 -1.09 -14.61 4.43
N GLN A 16 -1.28 -15.51 3.46
CA GLN A 16 -2.12 -15.29 2.29
C GLN A 16 -3.61 -15.10 2.65
N THR A 17 -4.10 -15.81 3.67
CA THR A 17 -5.51 -15.80 4.11
C THR A 17 -5.82 -14.59 4.99
N SER A 18 -4.92 -14.23 5.93
CA SER A 18 -5.02 -12.95 6.67
C SER A 18 -4.90 -11.72 5.75
N LEU A 19 -4.36 -11.87 4.55
CA LEU A 19 -4.31 -10.83 3.52
C LEU A 19 -5.53 -10.83 2.57
N ARG A 20 -6.42 -11.83 2.65
CA ARG A 20 -7.54 -12.05 1.71
C ARG A 20 -8.82 -11.30 2.08
N GLU A 21 -9.00 -10.83 3.30
CA GLU A 21 -10.27 -10.24 3.80
C GLU A 21 -10.29 -8.69 3.87
N LEU A 22 -9.56 -7.98 3.01
CA LEU A 22 -9.49 -6.51 3.06
C LEU A 22 -9.85 -5.84 1.73
N PHE A 23 -10.79 -6.42 0.99
CA PHE A 23 -11.39 -5.77 -0.17
C PHE A 23 -12.41 -4.73 0.29
N MET A 24 -11.97 -3.47 0.35
CA MET A 24 -12.87 -2.33 0.10
C MET A 24 -12.26 -1.55 -1.05
N ASP A 25 -12.95 -1.59 -2.19
CA ASP A 25 -12.67 -0.76 -3.36
C ASP A 25 -12.72 0.71 -2.95
N ILE A 26 -11.54 1.33 -2.78
CA ILE A 26 -11.40 2.77 -2.73
C ILE A 26 -10.87 3.16 -4.11
N ASP A 27 -11.76 3.74 -4.93
CA ASP A 27 -11.44 4.28 -6.24
C ASP A 27 -10.31 5.31 -6.10
N ASP A 28 -9.29 5.15 -6.94
CA ASP A 28 -7.92 5.69 -6.85
C ASP A 28 -7.84 7.22 -7.11
N LYS A 29 -8.98 7.92 -7.01
CA LYS A 29 -9.10 9.37 -7.22
C LYS A 29 -8.69 10.15 -5.97
N ASP A 30 -7.40 10.46 -5.94
CA ASP A 30 -6.73 11.44 -5.08
C ASP A 30 -7.13 11.38 -3.59
N ALA A 31 -6.71 10.28 -2.96
CA ALA A 31 -6.97 10.02 -1.55
C ALA A 31 -6.38 11.11 -0.61
N VAL A 32 -5.36 11.86 -1.05
CA VAL A 32 -4.83 13.03 -0.33
C VAL A 32 -5.85 14.17 -0.35
N ALA A 33 -6.47 14.45 -1.49
CA ALA A 33 -7.55 15.44 -1.60
C ALA A 33 -8.77 15.04 -0.76
N GLN A 34 -9.16 13.75 -0.78
CA GLN A 34 -10.26 13.24 0.06
C GLN A 34 -9.96 13.36 1.56
N ALA A 35 -8.73 13.04 1.98
CA ALA A 35 -8.30 13.22 3.37
C ALA A 35 -8.34 14.70 3.79
N ASN A 36 -7.90 15.60 2.92
CA ASN A 36 -7.92 17.04 3.20
C ASN A 36 -9.35 17.62 3.24
N ALA A 37 -10.26 17.11 2.40
CA ALA A 37 -11.67 17.52 2.33
C ALA A 37 -12.52 17.00 3.49
N ALA A 38 -12.08 15.94 4.19
CA ALA A 38 -12.83 15.39 5.30
C ALA A 38 -12.93 16.33 6.50
N ARG A 39 -14.14 16.46 7.07
CA ARG A 39 -14.38 17.20 8.30
C ARG A 39 -13.99 16.34 9.51
N GLY A 40 -13.14 16.89 10.38
CA GLY A 40 -12.73 16.27 11.64
C GLY A 40 -11.40 15.52 11.57
N LYS A 41 -10.53 15.78 12.55
CA LYS A 41 -9.15 15.27 12.63
C LYS A 41 -9.05 13.74 12.51
N HIS A 42 -9.94 13.00 13.18
CA HIS A 42 -9.98 11.54 13.10
C HIS A 42 -10.38 11.02 11.71
N LYS A 43 -11.29 11.72 11.01
CA LYS A 43 -11.73 11.30 9.67
C LYS A 43 -10.62 11.52 8.63
N LYS A 44 -9.86 12.61 8.76
CA LYS A 44 -8.68 12.86 7.94
C LYS A 44 -7.65 11.74 8.12
N LEU A 45 -7.38 11.36 9.37
CA LEU A 45 -6.46 10.27 9.70
C LEU A 45 -6.95 8.92 9.13
N ASP A 46 -8.23 8.57 9.31
CA ASP A 46 -8.84 7.34 8.76
C ASP A 46 -8.65 7.23 7.24
N ILE A 47 -8.89 8.33 6.50
CA ILE A 47 -8.72 8.34 5.04
C ILE A 47 -7.24 8.21 4.66
N ALA A 48 -6.34 8.95 5.31
CA ALA A 48 -4.91 8.89 5.03
C ALA A 48 -4.33 7.49 5.30
N VAL A 49 -4.75 6.83 6.38
CA VAL A 49 -4.36 5.45 6.72
C VAL A 49 -4.90 4.46 5.68
N LYS A 50 -6.17 4.62 5.26
CA LYS A 50 -6.76 3.78 4.20
C LYS A 50 -6.04 3.94 2.86
N ALA A 51 -5.72 5.18 2.49
CA ALA A 51 -4.95 5.49 1.30
C ALA A 51 -3.55 4.85 1.32
N LEU A 52 -2.85 4.97 2.45
CA LEU A 52 -1.54 4.37 2.65
C LEU A 52 -1.58 2.84 2.54
N LYS A 53 -2.66 2.23 3.05
CA LYS A 53 -2.87 0.78 2.93
C LYS A 53 -3.17 0.36 1.49
N ALA A 54 -4.00 1.11 0.77
CA ALA A 54 -4.33 0.86 -0.63
C ALA A 54 -3.08 0.91 -1.53
N ILE A 55 -2.30 2.01 -1.46
CA ILE A 55 -1.09 2.15 -2.27
C ILE A 55 -0.05 1.06 -1.96
N THR A 56 0.05 0.64 -0.69
CA THR A 56 0.94 -0.46 -0.29
C THR A 56 0.49 -1.79 -0.90
N THR A 57 -0.82 -2.05 -0.95
CA THR A 57 -1.39 -3.25 -1.59
C THR A 57 -1.14 -3.24 -3.10
N GLU A 58 -1.33 -2.11 -3.76
CA GLU A 58 -1.05 -1.99 -5.20
C GLU A 58 0.43 -2.19 -5.53
N MET A 59 1.34 -1.60 -4.74
CA MET A 59 2.78 -1.81 -4.90
C MET A 59 3.15 -3.30 -4.75
N LYS A 60 2.53 -4.03 -3.81
CA LYS A 60 2.73 -5.49 -3.68
C LYS A 60 2.22 -6.25 -4.91
N SER A 61 1.05 -5.88 -5.43
CA SER A 61 0.49 -6.48 -6.65
C SER A 61 1.38 -6.22 -7.86
N LEU A 62 1.93 -5.02 -7.99
CA LEU A 62 2.89 -4.66 -9.04
C LEU A 62 4.20 -5.46 -8.91
N ALA A 63 4.74 -5.61 -7.71
CA ALA A 63 5.94 -6.42 -7.48
C ALA A 63 5.73 -7.90 -7.87
N ARG A 64 4.54 -8.46 -7.61
CA ARG A 64 4.17 -9.81 -8.05
C ARG A 64 4.11 -9.89 -9.58
N LYS A 65 3.43 -8.93 -10.23
CA LYS A 65 3.35 -8.85 -11.71
C LYS A 65 4.74 -8.72 -12.34
N TYR A 66 5.64 -7.94 -11.73
CA TYR A 66 7.00 -7.74 -12.21
C TYR A 66 7.77 -9.06 -12.35
N SER A 67 7.58 -9.99 -11.41
CA SER A 67 8.29 -11.28 -11.41
C SER A 67 7.95 -12.17 -12.61
N SER A 68 6.73 -12.06 -13.14
CA SER A 68 6.21 -12.86 -14.26
C SER A 68 6.10 -12.09 -15.57
N ALA A 69 6.43 -10.80 -15.58
CA ALA A 69 6.28 -9.90 -16.73
C ALA A 69 7.43 -10.01 -17.74
N ASP A 70 7.14 -9.64 -18.99
CA ASP A 70 8.17 -9.45 -20.03
C ASP A 70 8.97 -8.14 -19.81
N GLU A 71 10.03 -7.93 -20.60
CA GLU A 71 10.96 -6.80 -20.44
C GLU A 71 10.26 -5.43 -20.58
N ALA A 72 9.32 -5.30 -21.52
CA ALA A 72 8.61 -4.05 -21.79
C ALA A 72 7.59 -3.75 -20.67
N GLU A 73 6.89 -4.78 -20.18
CA GLU A 73 6.00 -4.66 -19.03
C GLU A 73 6.76 -4.37 -17.74
N LYS A 74 7.94 -4.96 -17.56
CA LYS A 74 8.82 -4.69 -16.41
C LYS A 74 9.24 -3.23 -16.34
N GLU A 75 9.54 -2.60 -17.46
CA GLU A 75 9.90 -1.17 -17.50
C GLU A 75 8.73 -0.30 -17.03
N LYS A 76 7.52 -0.55 -17.53
CA LYS A 76 6.30 0.15 -17.08
C LYS A 76 6.04 -0.05 -15.59
N ILE A 77 6.15 -1.29 -15.12
CA ILE A 77 5.95 -1.61 -13.69
C ILE A 77 7.00 -0.91 -12.82
N LYS A 78 8.26 -0.79 -13.26
CA LYS A 78 9.29 -0.03 -12.53
C LYS A 78 8.90 1.44 -12.39
N ASP A 79 8.39 2.06 -13.45
CA ASP A 79 7.99 3.47 -13.40
C ASP A 79 6.75 3.70 -12.53
N ASP A 80 5.78 2.79 -12.59
CA ASP A 80 4.62 2.79 -11.67
C ASP A 80 5.06 2.66 -10.21
N LEU A 81 5.99 1.75 -9.93
CA LEU A 81 6.55 1.56 -8.59
C LEU A 81 7.30 2.81 -8.10
N LYS A 82 8.06 3.51 -8.96
CA LYS A 82 8.71 4.78 -8.61
C LYS A 82 7.68 5.85 -8.25
N ALA A 83 6.66 6.04 -9.09
CA ALA A 83 5.61 7.03 -8.87
C ALA A 83 4.83 6.75 -7.57
N LYS A 84 4.46 5.49 -7.32
CA LYS A 84 3.76 5.09 -6.10
C LYS A 84 4.65 5.19 -4.85
N THR A 85 5.96 4.97 -4.97
CA THR A 85 6.91 5.16 -3.86
C THR A 85 6.93 6.62 -3.37
N ALA A 86 6.91 7.60 -4.27
CA ALA A 86 6.84 9.01 -3.90
C ALA A 86 5.54 9.32 -3.14
N LYS A 87 4.38 8.92 -3.68
CA LYS A 87 3.07 9.10 -3.04
C LYS A 87 2.97 8.40 -1.68
N LYS A 88 3.56 7.21 -1.53
CA LYS A 88 3.59 6.48 -0.25
C LYS A 88 4.31 7.30 0.83
N LYS A 89 5.45 7.91 0.52
CA LYS A 89 6.21 8.76 1.47
C LYS A 89 5.42 10.00 1.89
N GLU A 90 4.70 10.61 0.95
CA GLU A 90 3.81 11.74 1.24
C GLU A 90 2.67 11.33 2.18
N LEU A 91 2.04 10.18 1.93
CA LEU A 91 0.99 9.63 2.79
C LEU A 91 1.51 9.24 4.18
N GLU A 92 2.69 8.63 4.28
CA GLU A 92 3.34 8.32 5.56
C GLU A 92 3.58 9.60 6.38
N SER A 93 4.07 10.65 5.72
CA SER A 93 4.30 11.95 6.37
C SER A 93 2.99 12.60 6.83
N LEU A 94 1.93 12.48 6.02
CA LEU A 94 0.61 13.01 6.35
C LEU A 94 -0.02 12.24 7.52
N VAL A 95 0.05 10.90 7.51
CA VAL A 95 -0.44 10.06 8.62
C VAL A 95 0.28 10.42 9.90
N ALA A 96 1.62 10.49 9.90
CA ALA A 96 2.40 10.83 11.10
C ALA A 96 2.08 12.22 11.64
N LYS A 97 1.77 13.19 10.77
CA LYS A 97 1.32 14.53 11.18
C LYS A 97 -0.08 14.47 11.81
N LEU A 98 -1.02 13.79 11.16
CA LEU A 98 -2.40 13.67 11.64
C LEU A 98 -2.49 12.87 12.94
N GLU A 99 -1.66 11.85 13.13
CA GLU A 99 -1.54 11.08 14.38
C GLU A 99 -1.16 11.99 15.55
N LYS A 100 -0.24 12.93 15.36
CA LYS A 100 0.13 13.91 16.38
C LYS A 100 -0.98 14.92 16.67
N ASP A 101 -1.78 15.28 15.67
CA ASP A 101 -2.89 16.24 15.82
C ASP A 101 -4.12 15.60 16.51
N VAL A 102 -4.28 14.28 16.45
CA VAL A 102 -5.40 13.58 17.09
C VAL A 102 -5.16 13.22 18.55
N VAL A 103 -3.90 13.02 18.95
CA VAL A 103 -3.43 12.85 20.34
C VAL A 103 -3.60 14.14 21.12
#